data_AF-A0A495ZPX9-F1
#
_entry.id   AF-A0A495ZPX9-F1
#
_cell.length_a   1.000
_cell.length_b   1.000
_cell.length_c   1.000
_cell.angle_alpha   90.00
_cell.angle_beta   90.00
_cell.angle_gamma   90.00
#
_symmetry.space_group_name_H-M   'P 1'
#
loop_
_entity.id
_entity.type
_entity.pdbx_description
1 polymer ?
#
loop_
_entity_poly.entity_id
_entity_poly.type
_entity_poly.pdbx_seq_one_letter_code
_entity_poly.pdbx_strand_id
1 'polypeptide(L)' 'MKLSKTRLSEIESLPEDAIDTSEIPELDDAFWENANRIVPENYLQIEPEILEWFKERGQDYHMRINTVLRAYMETHR' A
#
# COMPACT_ATOMS: atom_id res chain seq x y z
N MET A 1 4.07 8.33 -18.41
CA MET A 1 4.25 7.78 -19.77
C MET A 1 3.24 6.65 -19.96
N LYS A 2 2.50 6.59 -21.08
CA LYS A 2 1.62 5.45 -21.42
C LYS A 2 2.25 4.67 -22.56
N LEU A 3 2.35 3.35 -22.43
CA LEU A 3 2.81 2.47 -23.50
C LEU A 3 1.77 2.44 -24.62
N SER A 4 2.23 2.30 -25.87
CA SER A 4 1.34 2.11 -27.02
C SER A 4 0.71 0.72 -26.99
N LYS A 5 -0.46 0.55 -27.62
CA LYS A 5 -1.14 -0.75 -27.70
C LYS A 5 -0.26 -1.81 -28.38
N THR A 6 0.45 -1.42 -29.44
CA THR A 6 1.40 -2.29 -30.14
C THR A 6 2.51 -2.77 -29.21
N ARG A 7 3.08 -1.87 -28.40
CA ARG A 7 4.15 -2.23 -27.46
C ARG A 7 3.66 -3.18 -26.36
N LEU A 8 2.41 -3.05 -25.93
CA LEU A 8 1.81 -3.98 -24.96
C LEU A 8 1.66 -5.39 -25.55
N SER A 9 1.13 -5.51 -26.78
CA SER A 9 0.98 -6.81 -27.44
C SER A 9 2.31 -7.50 -27.73
N GLU A 10 3.37 -6.73 -28.03
CA GLU A 10 4.73 -7.27 -28.14
C GLU A 10 5.23 -7.87 -26.82
N ILE A 11 4.99 -7.18 -25.69
CA ILE A 11 5.40 -7.65 -24.36
C ILE A 11 4.61 -8.90 -23.95
N GLU A 12 3.30 -8.92 -24.18
CA GLU A 12 2.43 -10.08 -23.91
C GLU A 12 2.81 -11.32 -24.71
N SER A 13 3.46 -11.14 -25.86
CA SER A 13 3.89 -12.24 -26.74
C SER A 13 5.29 -12.77 -26.40
N LEU A 14 6.00 -12.16 -25.45
CA LEU A 14 7.30 -12.66 -25.01
C LEU A 14 7.12 -13.96 -24.21
N PRO A 15 7.94 -14.98 -24.45
CA PRO A 15 7.83 -16.22 -23.72
C PRO A 15 8.36 -16.04 -22.29
N GLU A 16 7.77 -16.74 -21.32
CA GLU A 16 8.08 -16.56 -19.89
C GLU A 16 9.55 -16.85 -19.55
N ASP A 17 10.17 -17.81 -20.25
CA ASP A 17 11.57 -18.18 -20.08
C ASP A 17 12.56 -17.09 -20.56
N ALA A 18 12.11 -16.11 -21.33
CA ALA A 18 12.90 -14.93 -21.69
C ALA A 18 12.93 -13.86 -20.57
N ILE A 19 12.15 -14.03 -19.51
CA ILE A 19 12.14 -13.13 -18.34
C ILE A 19 13.25 -13.58 -17.38
N ASP A 20 14.37 -12.85 -17.39
CA ASP A 20 15.46 -13.08 -16.44
C ASP A 20 15.11 -12.54 -15.05
N THR A 21 14.87 -13.44 -14.10
CA THR A 21 14.61 -13.11 -12.69
C THR A 21 15.79 -13.48 -11.78
N SER A 22 16.97 -13.77 -12.34
CA SER A 22 18.13 -14.23 -11.55
C SER A 22 18.56 -13.22 -10.47
N GLU A 23 18.36 -11.93 -10.71
CA GLU A 23 18.65 -10.84 -9.77
C GLU A 23 17.58 -10.65 -8.68
N ILE A 24 16.41 -11.26 -8.84
CA ILE A 24 15.27 -11.13 -7.93
C ILE A 24 14.75 -12.54 -7.58
N PRO A 25 15.54 -13.33 -6.83
CA PRO A 25 15.11 -14.65 -6.41
C PRO A 25 13.88 -14.56 -5.51
N GLU A 26 13.08 -15.62 -5.50
CA GLU A 26 11.94 -15.72 -4.60
C GLU A 26 12.39 -15.69 -3.12
N LEU A 27 11.56 -15.10 -2.27
CA LEU A 27 11.82 -14.99 -0.84
C LEU A 27 11.46 -16.32 -0.16
N ASP A 28 12.47 -17.04 0.33
CA ASP A 28 12.32 -18.34 0.98
C ASP A 28 12.23 -18.23 2.52
N ASP A 29 12.05 -19.37 3.18
CA ASP A 29 11.96 -19.44 4.64
C ASP A 29 13.21 -18.89 5.34
N ALA A 30 14.40 -19.04 4.73
CA ALA A 30 15.67 -18.55 5.28
C ALA A 30 15.76 -17.02 5.24
N PHE A 31 15.23 -16.38 4.19
CA PHE A 31 15.07 -14.93 4.13
C PHE A 31 14.17 -14.44 5.28
N TRP A 32 13.02 -15.09 5.47
CA TRP A 32 12.04 -14.68 6.49
C TRP A 32 12.48 -14.97 7.93
N GLU A 33 13.33 -15.98 8.16
CA GLU A 33 13.88 -16.31 9.48
C GLU A 33 14.60 -15.12 10.14
N ASN A 34 15.27 -14.29 9.33
CA ASN A 34 16.06 -13.14 9.78
C ASN A 34 15.42 -11.79 9.43
N ALA A 35 14.22 -11.79 8.85
CA ALA A 35 13.55 -10.58 8.42
C ALA A 35 13.14 -9.73 9.63
N ASN A 36 13.62 -8.48 9.70
CA ASN A 36 13.19 -7.56 10.75
C ASN A 36 11.89 -6.87 10.36
N ARG A 37 10.83 -7.09 11.14
CA ARG A 37 9.56 -6.39 10.95
C ARG A 37 9.69 -4.95 11.43
N ILE A 38 9.74 -4.02 10.48
CA ILE A 38 9.67 -2.58 10.79
C ILE A 38 8.19 -2.22 11.01
N VAL A 39 7.81 -2.02 12.26
CA VAL A 39 6.54 -1.37 12.60
C VAL A 39 6.81 0.14 12.70
N PRO A 40 6.16 0.99 11.90
CA PRO A 40 6.34 2.43 12.02
C PRO A 40 5.97 2.89 13.42
N GLU A 41 6.74 3.79 14.03
CA GLU A 41 6.49 4.24 15.41
C GLU A 41 5.22 5.12 15.53
N ASN A 42 4.83 5.78 14.44
CA ASN A 42 3.72 6.73 14.41
C ASN A 42 2.54 6.18 13.62
N TYR A 43 1.88 5.12 14.12
CA TYR A 43 0.61 4.65 13.58
C TYR A 43 -0.54 4.99 14.53
N LEU A 44 -1.67 5.39 13.96
CA LEU A 44 -2.92 5.57 14.68
C LEU A 44 -3.72 4.29 14.54
N GLN A 45 -3.95 3.59 15.65
CA GLN A 45 -4.88 2.47 15.68
C GLN A 45 -6.31 3.01 15.67
N ILE A 46 -7.06 2.67 14.62
CA ILE A 46 -8.47 3.02 14.46
C ILE A 46 -9.26 1.70 14.41
N GLU A 47 -10.38 1.65 15.10
CA GLU A 47 -11.27 0.49 15.04
C GLU A 47 -11.76 0.25 13.59
N PRO A 48 -11.84 -1.01 13.13
CA PRO A 48 -12.22 -1.32 11.75
C PRO A 48 -13.54 -0.67 11.34
N GLU A 49 -14.56 -0.69 12.20
CA GLU A 49 -15.88 -0.11 11.88
C GLU A 49 -15.82 1.41 11.65
N ILE A 50 -15.00 2.12 12.43
CA ILE A 50 -14.81 3.57 12.30
C ILE A 50 -14.10 3.86 10.98
N LEU A 51 -13.06 3.09 10.67
CA LEU A 51 -12.31 3.25 9.43
C LEU A 51 -13.19 3.04 8.20
N GLU A 52 -14.01 1.99 8.19
CA GLU A 52 -14.93 1.70 7.09
C GLU A 52 -15.99 2.80 6.92
N TRP A 53 -16.56 3.29 8.02
CA TRP A 53 -17.51 4.40 7.98
C TRP A 53 -16.94 5.66 7.30
N PHE A 54 -15.66 5.96 7.53
CA PHE A 54 -14.97 7.07 6.86
C PHE A 54 -14.69 6.78 5.38
N LYS A 55 -14.30 5.55 5.03
CA LYS A 55 -14.05 5.13 3.62
C LYS A 55 -15.31 5.21 2.76
N GLU A 56 -16.47 4.83 3.30
CA GLU A 56 -17.76 4.90 2.60
C GLU A 56 -18.12 6.32 2.13
N ARG A 57 -17.54 7.34 2.76
CA ARG A 57 -17.85 8.76 2.50
C ARG A 57 -16.93 9.41 1.47
N GLY A 58 -15.90 8.71 1.00
CA GLY A 58 -15.02 9.20 -0.06
C GLY A 58 -13.58 8.74 0.05
N GLN A 59 -12.83 8.97 -1.03
CA GLN A 59 -11.39 8.65 -1.12
C GLN A 59 -10.53 9.56 -0.22
N ASP A 60 -11.10 10.64 0.30
CA ASP A 60 -10.47 11.63 1.18
C ASP A 60 -10.60 11.28 2.68
N TYR A 61 -10.95 10.03 3.01
CA TYR A 61 -11.25 9.58 4.37
C TYR A 61 -10.14 9.89 5.39
N HIS A 62 -8.86 9.79 5.00
CA HIS A 62 -7.73 10.17 5.85
C HIS A 62 -7.74 11.64 6.28
N MET A 63 -8.10 12.55 5.37
CA MET A 63 -8.18 13.98 5.66
C MET A 63 -9.35 14.28 6.61
N ARG A 64 -10.48 13.58 6.43
CA ARG A 64 -11.65 13.72 7.32
C ARG A 64 -11.35 13.26 8.73
N ILE A 65 -10.68 12.12 8.90
CA ILE A 65 -10.21 11.63 10.21
C ILE A 65 -9.33 12.69 10.89
N ASN A 66 -8.33 13.22 10.17
CA ASN A 66 -7.45 14.26 10.71
C ASN A 66 -8.19 15.55 11.10
N THR A 67 -9.20 15.97 10.34
CA THR A 67 -10.02 17.14 10.66
C THR A 67 -10.80 16.93 11.96
N VAL A 68 -11.41 15.76 12.15
CA VAL A 68 -12.13 15.42 13.38
C VAL A 68 -11.20 15.42 14.59
N LEU A 69 -10.03 14.78 14.48
CA LEU A 69 -9.04 14.76 15.55
C LEU A 69 -8.55 16.17 15.91
N ARG A 70 -8.32 17.03 14.92
CA ARG A 70 -7.94 18.44 15.15
C ARG A 70 -9.03 19.20 15.89
N ALA A 71 -10.29 19.08 15.47
CA ALA A 71 -11.42 19.74 16.14
C ALA A 71 -11.56 19.28 17.60
N TYR A 72 -11.35 17.98 17.86
CA TYR A 72 -11.31 17.45 19.23
C TYR A 72 -10.18 18.08 20.05
N MET A 73 -8.95 18.12 19.52
CA MET A 73 -7.81 18.76 20.18
C MET A 73 -8.07 20.24 20.51
N GLU A 74 -8.68 21.00 19.60
CA GLU A 74 -8.95 22.43 19.77
C GLU A 74 -9.99 22.72 20.86
N THR A 75 -10.98 21.83 21.00
CA THR A 75 -12.05 21.96 22.02
C THR A 75 -11.63 21.51 23.42
N HIS A 76 -10.57 20.72 23.51
CA HIS A 76 -10.04 20.17 24.77
C HIS A 76 -8.69 20.80 25.17
N ARG A 77 -8.38 21.95 24.56
CA ARG A 77 -7.24 22.78 24.92
C ARG A 77 -7.64 23.84 25.92
#